data_AF-A0A945AJU3-F1
#
_entry.id   AF-A0A945AJU3-F1
#
_cell.length_a   1.000
_cell.length_b   1.000
_cell.length_c   1.000
_cell.angle_alpha   90.00
_cell.angle_beta   90.00
_cell.angle_gamma   90.00
#
_symmetry.space_group_name_H-M   'P 1'
#
loop_
_entity.id
_entity.type
_entity.pdbx_description
1 polymer ?
#
loop_
_entity_poly.entity_id
_entity_poly.type
_entity_poly.pdbx_seq_one_letter_code
_entity_poly.pdbx_strand_id
1 'polypeptide(L)'
;MYSKIISKSLLGMLFVLSLVNGLALASALPKSPRSSHPEGVPLIMFSTDVANGLISTHGAQGSSPVSFSATATYQRDTAVAPQDVDDGFTLAMALNLDAQGLVEVDSIIPTYGNAPLPEEMAVALFLTRIMKQRPDIPVIPGAMAQASQTLHGTSQWFSGANVQIEGANGSFAISCRNSGVEMMYRRLINSHKPITILAIGPLTDVACLLTTSPEIKDKIAEIIILASRLEGKSVSVNGKIVNDFNFRMDPIAGALLLGSEAARKIPIR
;
A
#
# COMPACT_ATOMS: atom_id res chain seq x y z
N MET A 1 -5.87 -55.07 12.63
CA MET A 1 -6.48 -53.88 13.26
C MET A 1 -6.14 -52.61 12.44
N TYR A 2 -6.45 -52.60 11.14
CA TYR A 2 -5.99 -51.56 10.19
C TYR A 2 -7.04 -51.30 9.08
N SER A 3 -8.23 -50.83 9.47
CA SER A 3 -9.34 -50.60 8.50
C SER A 3 -10.25 -49.41 8.85
N LYS A 4 -10.13 -48.80 10.04
CA LYS A 4 -11.03 -47.72 10.51
C LYS A 4 -10.44 -46.30 10.55
N ILE A 5 -9.24 -46.07 10.02
CA ILE A 5 -8.56 -44.75 10.09
C ILE A 5 -8.66 -43.96 8.77
N ILE A 6 -8.83 -44.63 7.62
CA ILE A 6 -8.77 -43.99 6.29
C ILE A 6 -10.08 -43.26 5.92
N SER A 7 -11.24 -43.60 6.51
CA SER A 7 -12.53 -43.04 6.07
C SER A 7 -12.87 -41.63 6.58
N LYS A 8 -12.15 -41.08 7.57
CA LYS A 8 -12.47 -39.75 8.13
C LYS A 8 -11.71 -38.59 7.46
N SER A 9 -10.45 -38.77 7.07
CA SER A 9 -9.68 -37.72 6.39
C SER A 9 -10.19 -37.47 4.97
N LEU A 10 -10.48 -38.54 4.22
CA LEU A 10 -10.99 -38.46 2.85
C LEU A 10 -12.36 -37.74 2.80
N LEU A 11 -13.25 -38.04 3.75
CA LEU A 11 -14.58 -37.44 3.82
C LEU A 11 -14.51 -35.95 4.20
N GLY A 12 -13.61 -35.56 5.12
CA GLY A 12 -13.36 -34.15 5.43
C GLY A 12 -12.79 -33.37 4.25
N MET A 13 -11.86 -33.96 3.52
CA MET A 13 -11.25 -33.35 2.33
C MET A 13 -12.26 -33.18 1.18
N LEU A 14 -13.15 -34.15 0.95
CA LEU A 14 -14.27 -34.02 0.02
C LEU A 14 -15.29 -32.96 0.45
N PHE A 15 -15.55 -32.79 1.75
CA PHE A 15 -16.46 -31.75 2.24
C PHE A 15 -15.88 -30.35 2.02
N VAL A 16 -14.58 -30.15 2.25
CA VAL A 16 -13.88 -28.88 1.95
C VAL A 16 -13.89 -28.59 0.44
N LEU A 17 -13.59 -29.56 -0.43
CA LEU A 17 -13.70 -29.35 -1.89
C LEU A 17 -15.14 -29.05 -2.33
N SER A 18 -16.15 -29.64 -1.69
CA SER A 18 -17.56 -29.35 -1.99
C SER A 18 -17.98 -27.94 -1.58
N LEU A 19 -17.48 -27.39 -0.45
CA LEU A 19 -17.71 -25.99 -0.09
C LEU A 19 -16.99 -25.01 -1.03
N VAL A 20 -15.75 -25.32 -1.44
CA VAL A 20 -14.99 -24.48 -2.37
C VAL A 20 -15.66 -24.43 -3.75
N ASN A 21 -16.12 -25.58 -4.28
CA ASN A 21 -16.87 -25.61 -5.55
C ASN A 21 -18.30 -25.05 -5.42
N GLY A 22 -18.95 -25.21 -4.27
CA GLY A 22 -20.30 -24.70 -4.00
C GLY A 22 -20.37 -23.17 -3.96
N LEU A 23 -19.33 -22.49 -3.46
CA LEU A 23 -19.23 -21.03 -3.55
C LEU A 23 -18.78 -20.57 -4.95
N ALA A 24 -17.94 -21.34 -5.65
CA ALA A 24 -17.40 -20.94 -6.95
C ALA A 24 -18.45 -20.86 -8.08
N LEU A 25 -19.55 -21.63 -8.02
CA LEU A 25 -20.58 -21.61 -9.05
C LEU A 25 -21.57 -20.43 -8.94
N ALA A 26 -21.58 -19.68 -7.84
CA ALA A 26 -22.55 -18.60 -7.61
C ALA A 26 -22.11 -17.21 -8.15
N SER A 27 -20.87 -17.07 -8.63
CA SER A 27 -20.32 -15.76 -9.06
C SER A 27 -19.66 -15.75 -10.45
N ALA A 28 -19.76 -16.83 -11.22
CA ALA A 28 -19.12 -16.98 -12.52
C ALA A 28 -19.83 -16.26 -13.70
N LEU A 29 -20.50 -15.14 -13.43
CA LEU A 29 -20.88 -14.19 -14.47
C LEU A 29 -19.71 -13.21 -14.65
N PRO A 30 -19.13 -13.09 -15.86
CA PRO A 30 -18.12 -12.06 -16.11
C PRO A 30 -18.79 -10.69 -15.91
N LYS A 31 -18.41 -9.99 -14.84
CA LYS A 31 -18.84 -8.60 -14.65
C LYS A 31 -18.31 -7.79 -15.83
N SER A 32 -19.24 -7.27 -16.63
CA SER A 32 -18.98 -6.23 -17.62
C SER A 32 -18.10 -5.16 -16.99
N PRO A 33 -17.12 -4.57 -17.72
CA PRO A 33 -16.44 -3.37 -17.23
C PRO A 33 -17.49 -2.34 -16.82
N ARG A 34 -17.34 -1.74 -15.63
CA ARG A 34 -18.25 -0.68 -15.12
C ARG A 34 -18.21 0.47 -16.13
N SER A 35 -19.28 0.62 -16.92
CA SER A 35 -19.43 1.67 -17.93
C SER A 35 -19.99 2.97 -17.35
N SER A 36 -20.41 2.96 -16.09
CA SER A 36 -20.90 4.12 -15.35
C SER A 36 -20.23 4.19 -13.98
N HIS A 37 -19.63 5.34 -13.68
CA HIS A 37 -19.18 5.70 -12.35
C HIS A 37 -20.39 6.21 -11.56
N PRO A 38 -20.81 5.54 -10.47
CA PRO A 38 -21.96 6.00 -9.69
C PRO A 38 -21.69 7.36 -9.03
N GLU A 39 -22.63 8.29 -9.18
CA GLU A 39 -22.56 9.60 -8.52
C GLU A 39 -22.59 9.46 -7.00
N GLY A 40 -21.87 10.33 -6.30
CA GLY A 40 -21.76 10.31 -4.83
C GLY A 40 -20.87 9.21 -4.25
N VAL A 41 -20.41 8.23 -5.04
CA VAL A 41 -19.51 7.17 -4.56
C VAL A 41 -18.04 7.65 -4.62
N PRO A 42 -17.28 7.59 -3.50
CA PRO A 42 -15.90 8.03 -3.45
C PRO A 42 -15.01 7.10 -4.29
N LEU A 43 -14.13 7.69 -5.09
CA LEU A 43 -13.10 7.00 -5.87
C LEU A 43 -11.78 7.09 -5.10
N ILE A 44 -11.22 5.94 -4.75
CA ILE A 44 -10.04 5.83 -3.89
C ILE A 44 -8.85 5.21 -4.62
N MET A 45 -7.66 5.69 -4.29
CA MET A 45 -6.38 5.19 -4.78
C MET A 45 -5.50 4.82 -3.59
N PHE A 46 -4.89 3.64 -3.64
CA PHE A 46 -4.08 3.11 -2.55
C PHE A 46 -2.58 3.39 -2.75
N SER A 47 -1.90 3.88 -1.71
CA SER A 47 -0.43 3.97 -1.58
C SER A 47 -0.05 3.40 -0.20
N THR A 48 0.49 2.18 -0.17
CA THR A 48 0.40 1.28 1.01
C THR A 48 1.43 0.16 0.95
N ASP A 49 1.92 -0.26 2.11
CA ASP A 49 2.74 -1.45 2.35
C ASP A 49 1.82 -2.59 2.81
N VAL A 50 1.28 -3.31 1.82
CA VAL A 50 0.09 -4.21 1.86
C VAL A 50 0.24 -5.49 2.69
N ALA A 51 0.96 -5.47 3.80
CA ALA A 51 1.23 -6.64 4.63
C ALA A 51 -0.06 -7.28 5.18
N ASN A 52 -0.05 -8.61 5.29
CA ASN A 52 -1.23 -9.41 5.66
C ASN A 52 -0.95 -10.49 6.71
N GLY A 53 0.23 -10.49 7.34
CA GLY A 53 0.60 -11.50 8.33
C GLY A 53 0.95 -12.89 7.79
N LEU A 54 0.91 -13.11 6.47
CA LEU A 54 1.17 -14.41 5.83
C LEU A 54 2.42 -14.43 4.94
N ILE A 55 2.82 -13.27 4.43
CA ILE A 55 4.04 -13.06 3.64
C ILE A 55 4.86 -11.99 4.35
N SER A 56 6.07 -12.33 4.80
CA SER A 56 7.12 -11.46 5.34
C SER A 56 6.67 -10.31 6.25
N THR A 57 6.73 -10.51 7.57
CA THR A 57 5.91 -9.77 8.53
C THR A 57 6.72 -9.05 9.61
N HIS A 58 7.97 -8.74 9.29
CA HIS A 58 8.94 -8.21 10.25
C HIS A 58 9.17 -6.72 9.96
N GLY A 59 8.21 -5.86 10.30
CA GLY A 59 8.24 -4.40 10.07
C GLY A 59 9.61 -3.77 10.28
N ALA A 60 10.33 -3.54 9.18
CA ALA A 60 11.72 -3.07 9.13
C ALA A 60 12.80 -3.86 9.95
N GLN A 61 12.51 -5.08 10.44
CA GLN A 61 13.50 -6.01 11.04
C GLN A 61 13.67 -7.33 10.24
N GLY A 62 12.98 -7.44 9.09
CA GLY A 62 12.91 -8.64 8.24
C GLY A 62 14.15 -8.97 7.42
N SER A 63 15.22 -9.41 8.08
CA SER A 63 16.31 -10.13 7.42
C SER A 63 16.59 -11.46 8.12
N SER A 64 15.54 -12.17 8.51
CA SER A 64 15.60 -13.53 9.04
C SER A 64 14.85 -14.49 8.10
N PRO A 65 15.53 -15.47 7.49
CA PRO A 65 14.89 -16.42 6.59
C PRO A 65 13.94 -17.37 7.36
N VAL A 66 12.82 -17.69 6.75
CA VAL A 66 11.89 -18.72 7.26
C VAL A 66 12.62 -20.06 7.31
N SER A 67 12.74 -20.65 8.50
CA SER A 67 13.40 -21.96 8.66
C SER A 67 12.42 -23.09 8.34
N PHE A 68 12.70 -23.85 7.29
CA PHE A 68 11.95 -25.06 6.93
C PHE A 68 12.32 -26.30 7.77
N SER A 69 13.01 -26.13 8.90
CA SER A 69 13.38 -27.24 9.78
C SER A 69 12.21 -27.73 10.63
N ALA A 70 11.96 -29.04 10.63
CA ALA A 70 11.01 -29.69 11.55
C ALA A 70 11.40 -29.59 13.04
N THR A 71 12.61 -29.09 13.35
CA THR A 71 13.08 -28.81 14.72
C THR A 71 13.05 -27.32 15.09
N ALA A 72 12.58 -26.45 14.19
CA ALA A 72 12.46 -25.02 14.49
C ALA A 72 11.41 -24.80 15.60
N THR A 73 11.82 -24.17 16.69
CA THR A 73 10.92 -23.78 17.78
C THR A 73 10.19 -22.51 17.37
N TYR A 74 8.86 -22.53 17.40
CA TYR A 74 8.03 -21.34 17.15
C TYR A 74 8.40 -20.25 18.15
N GLN A 75 8.81 -19.07 17.67
CA GLN A 75 8.93 -17.89 18.53
C GLN A 75 7.52 -17.48 18.95
N ARG A 76 7.33 -17.21 20.24
CA ARG A 76 6.04 -16.77 20.81
C ARG A 76 5.78 -15.30 20.46
N ASP A 77 4.51 -14.88 20.44
CA ASP A 77 4.06 -13.51 20.10
C ASP A 77 4.69 -12.36 20.90
N THR A 78 5.41 -12.65 21.99
CA THR A 78 6.19 -11.64 22.74
C THR A 78 7.64 -11.49 22.25
N ALA A 79 8.09 -12.36 21.34
CA ALA A 79 9.41 -12.35 20.70
C ALA A 79 9.33 -12.06 19.19
N VAL A 80 8.12 -12.11 18.61
CA VAL A 80 7.82 -11.61 17.26
C VAL A 80 6.74 -10.56 17.45
N ALA A 81 7.08 -9.28 17.25
CA ALA A 81 6.13 -8.17 17.36
C ALA A 81 4.87 -8.45 16.51
N PRO A 82 3.68 -7.94 16.90
CA PRO A 82 2.42 -8.28 16.25
C PRO A 82 2.54 -8.09 14.75
N GLN A 83 2.11 -9.11 14.01
CA GLN A 83 2.17 -9.13 12.56
C GLN A 83 1.36 -7.93 12.01
N ASP A 84 2.01 -7.04 11.28
CA ASP A 84 1.33 -5.93 10.63
C ASP A 84 0.45 -6.51 9.50
N VAL A 85 -0.87 -6.32 9.64
CA VAL A 85 -1.92 -6.95 8.82
C VAL A 85 -3.03 -5.97 8.39
N ASP A 86 -2.97 -4.75 8.93
CA ASP A 86 -3.97 -3.70 8.79
C ASP A 86 -4.09 -3.19 7.36
N ASP A 87 -2.99 -3.06 6.63
CA ASP A 87 -2.98 -2.69 5.21
C ASP A 87 -3.66 -3.74 4.32
N GLY A 88 -3.27 -5.01 4.43
CA GLY A 88 -3.88 -6.11 3.71
C GLY A 88 -5.36 -6.30 4.05
N PHE A 89 -5.74 -6.09 5.31
CA PHE A 89 -7.15 -6.09 5.75
C PHE A 89 -7.92 -4.89 5.17
N THR A 90 -7.35 -3.70 5.19
CA THR A 90 -7.94 -2.46 4.64
C THR A 90 -8.18 -2.60 3.14
N LEU A 91 -7.22 -3.13 2.39
CA LEU A 91 -7.40 -3.43 0.97
C LEU A 91 -8.51 -4.48 0.74
N ALA A 92 -8.52 -5.57 1.52
CA ALA A 92 -9.55 -6.60 1.40
C ALA A 92 -10.96 -6.09 1.75
N MET A 93 -11.07 -5.12 2.66
CA MET A 93 -12.31 -4.43 3.01
C MET A 93 -12.74 -3.45 1.91
N ALA A 94 -11.82 -2.62 1.39
CA ALA A 94 -12.12 -1.69 0.29
C ALA A 94 -12.60 -2.41 -0.96
N LEU A 95 -11.99 -3.55 -1.33
CA LEU A 95 -12.44 -4.38 -2.44
C LEU A 95 -13.82 -5.02 -2.20
N ASN A 96 -14.21 -5.28 -0.94
CA ASN A 96 -15.58 -5.70 -0.58
C ASN A 96 -16.59 -4.54 -0.69
N LEU A 97 -16.20 -3.32 -0.31
CA LEU A 97 -17.04 -2.13 -0.42
C LEU A 97 -17.24 -1.73 -1.90
N ASP A 98 -16.21 -1.88 -2.72
CA ASP A 98 -16.31 -1.71 -4.17
C ASP A 98 -17.27 -2.72 -4.80
N ALA A 99 -17.19 -4.00 -4.42
CA ALA A 99 -18.12 -5.02 -4.90
C ALA A 99 -19.59 -4.71 -4.57
N GLN A 100 -19.84 -3.94 -3.50
CA GLN A 100 -21.15 -3.42 -3.08
C GLN A 100 -21.52 -2.06 -3.69
N GLY A 101 -20.58 -1.38 -4.36
CA GLY A 101 -20.79 -0.04 -4.93
C GLY A 101 -20.79 1.10 -3.90
N LEU A 102 -20.27 0.87 -2.70
CA LEU A 102 -20.16 1.87 -1.63
C LEU A 102 -18.89 2.74 -1.75
N VAL A 103 -17.90 2.23 -2.46
CA VAL A 103 -16.60 2.84 -2.78
C VAL A 103 -16.26 2.43 -4.21
N GLU A 104 -15.34 3.12 -4.88
CA GLU A 104 -14.74 2.69 -6.13
C GLU A 104 -13.21 2.66 -5.99
N VAL A 105 -12.57 1.50 -6.21
CA VAL A 105 -11.11 1.37 -6.12
C VAL A 105 -10.50 1.65 -7.51
N ASP A 106 -9.85 2.80 -7.65
CA ASP A 106 -9.22 3.25 -8.89
C ASP A 106 -8.00 2.39 -9.27
N SER A 107 -7.07 2.27 -8.33
CA SER A 107 -5.76 1.66 -8.51
C SER A 107 -5.08 1.43 -7.15
N ILE A 108 -4.13 0.50 -7.14
CA ILE A 108 -3.36 0.10 -5.97
C ILE A 108 -1.87 0.23 -6.29
N ILE A 109 -1.16 1.00 -5.49
CA ILE A 109 0.28 1.24 -5.59
C ILE A 109 0.94 0.69 -4.32
N PRO A 110 1.36 -0.60 -4.31
CA PRO A 110 2.17 -1.12 -3.23
C PRO A 110 3.50 -0.38 -3.16
N THR A 111 3.95 -0.09 -1.95
CA THR A 111 5.24 0.54 -1.64
C THR A 111 5.95 -0.28 -0.57
N TYR A 112 7.26 -0.07 -0.38
CA TYR A 112 8.01 -0.69 0.71
C TYR A 112 7.54 -0.20 2.09
N GLY A 113 7.68 -1.01 3.15
CA GLY A 113 7.38 -0.58 4.51
C GLY A 113 7.46 -1.72 5.52
N ASN A 114 6.32 -2.26 5.90
CA ASN A 114 6.16 -3.49 6.69
C ASN A 114 7.05 -4.62 6.12
N ALA A 115 7.10 -4.77 4.78
CA ALA A 115 8.03 -5.61 4.04
C ALA A 115 8.68 -4.89 2.82
N PRO A 116 9.73 -5.46 2.20
CA PRO A 116 10.21 -5.08 0.89
C PRO A 116 9.15 -5.15 -0.21
N LEU A 117 9.17 -4.21 -1.16
CA LEU A 117 8.18 -4.07 -2.23
C LEU A 117 7.81 -5.38 -2.99
N PRO A 118 8.74 -6.30 -3.33
CA PRO A 118 8.37 -7.55 -4.02
C PRO A 118 7.36 -8.41 -3.25
N GLU A 119 7.42 -8.37 -1.92
CA GLU A 119 6.56 -9.15 -1.03
C GLU A 119 5.20 -8.46 -0.87
N GLU A 120 5.19 -7.13 -0.73
CA GLU A 120 3.98 -6.30 -0.72
C GLU A 120 3.21 -6.40 -2.04
N MET A 121 3.92 -6.42 -3.17
CA MET A 121 3.35 -6.70 -4.49
C MET A 121 2.73 -8.09 -4.57
N ALA A 122 3.36 -9.11 -3.98
CA ALA A 122 2.81 -10.47 -3.97
C ALA A 122 1.50 -10.54 -3.16
N VAL A 123 1.43 -9.87 -2.01
CA VAL A 123 0.19 -9.77 -1.23
C VAL A 123 -0.89 -9.00 -1.98
N ALA A 124 -0.58 -7.80 -2.50
CA ALA A 124 -1.53 -6.97 -3.24
C ALA A 124 -2.11 -7.69 -4.46
N LEU A 125 -1.27 -8.40 -5.21
CA LEU A 125 -1.69 -9.22 -6.35
C LEU A 125 -2.53 -10.43 -5.92
N PHE A 126 -2.15 -11.14 -4.84
CA PHE A 126 -2.95 -12.25 -4.32
C PHE A 126 -4.35 -11.79 -3.88
N LEU A 127 -4.44 -10.73 -3.08
CA LEU A 127 -5.70 -10.17 -2.61
C LEU A 127 -6.57 -9.72 -3.81
N THR A 128 -6.00 -8.95 -4.73
CA THR A 128 -6.76 -8.33 -5.83
C THR A 128 -7.12 -9.32 -6.94
N ARG A 129 -6.16 -10.13 -7.41
CA ARG A 129 -6.34 -11.03 -8.57
C ARG A 129 -6.95 -12.37 -8.20
N ILE A 130 -6.51 -12.97 -7.10
CA ILE A 130 -6.90 -14.35 -6.73
C ILE A 130 -8.10 -14.33 -5.78
N MET A 131 -7.99 -13.61 -4.66
CA MET A 131 -9.01 -13.65 -3.61
C MET A 131 -10.27 -12.83 -3.95
N LYS A 132 -10.11 -11.66 -4.59
CA LYS A 132 -11.23 -10.77 -4.96
C LYS A 132 -11.61 -10.82 -6.44
N GLN A 133 -10.83 -11.50 -7.28
CA GLN A 133 -11.11 -11.69 -8.72
C GLN A 133 -11.36 -10.37 -9.47
N ARG A 134 -10.54 -9.34 -9.18
CA ARG A 134 -10.58 -8.02 -9.84
C ARG A 134 -9.36 -7.83 -10.74
N PRO A 135 -9.30 -8.42 -11.94
CA PRO A 135 -8.18 -8.23 -12.88
C PRO A 135 -8.14 -6.83 -13.51
N ASP A 136 -9.24 -6.08 -13.40
CA ASP A 136 -9.46 -4.74 -13.97
C ASP A 136 -8.77 -3.60 -13.20
N ILE A 137 -8.61 -3.73 -11.88
CA ILE A 137 -7.94 -2.70 -11.05
C ILE A 137 -6.43 -2.71 -11.34
N PRO A 138 -5.77 -1.60 -11.70
CA PRO A 138 -4.31 -1.55 -11.80
C PRO A 138 -3.64 -1.83 -10.44
N VAL A 139 -2.65 -2.74 -10.43
CA VAL A 139 -1.75 -2.96 -9.28
C VAL A 139 -0.33 -2.73 -9.80
N ILE A 140 0.30 -1.63 -9.37
CA ILE A 140 1.55 -1.11 -9.97
C ILE A 140 2.59 -0.85 -8.87
N PRO A 141 3.84 -1.31 -8.99
CA PRO A 141 4.86 -1.07 -7.98
C PRO A 141 5.21 0.42 -7.86
N GLY A 142 5.16 0.94 -6.63
CA GLY A 142 5.65 2.27 -6.23
C GLY A 142 7.13 2.25 -5.85
N ALA A 143 7.49 2.95 -4.77
CA ALA A 143 8.85 3.02 -4.28
C ALA A 143 9.36 1.68 -3.68
N MET A 144 10.64 1.37 -3.92
CA MET A 144 11.32 0.21 -3.33
C MET A 144 12.06 0.55 -2.02
N ALA A 145 12.32 1.82 -1.79
CA ALA A 145 13.05 2.39 -0.65
C ALA A 145 12.78 3.90 -0.58
N GLN A 146 13.37 4.58 0.40
CA GLN A 146 13.32 6.04 0.52
C GLN A 146 13.84 6.71 -0.76
N ALA A 147 13.20 7.81 -1.16
CA ALA A 147 13.66 8.57 -2.33
C ALA A 147 15.11 9.06 -2.13
N SER A 148 15.49 9.35 -0.88
CA SER A 148 16.86 9.72 -0.48
C SER A 148 17.90 8.60 -0.62
N GLN A 149 17.49 7.34 -0.76
CA GLN A 149 18.38 6.22 -1.11
C GLN A 149 18.43 5.97 -2.63
N THR A 150 17.43 6.47 -3.37
CA THR A 150 17.42 6.48 -4.85
C THR A 150 18.09 7.74 -5.44
N LEU A 151 18.86 8.45 -4.61
CA LEU A 151 19.58 9.66 -4.94
C LEU A 151 20.84 9.35 -5.77
N HIS A 152 20.81 9.69 -7.06
CA HIS A 152 21.97 9.61 -7.96
C HIS A 152 23.05 10.61 -7.53
N GLY A 153 24.05 10.11 -6.77
CA GLY A 153 25.17 10.90 -6.28
C GLY A 153 25.87 11.71 -7.37
N THR A 154 25.90 13.04 -7.19
CA THR A 154 26.64 13.94 -8.08
C THR A 154 27.89 14.47 -7.38
N SER A 155 28.91 14.86 -8.13
CA SER A 155 30.12 15.48 -7.56
C SER A 155 29.83 16.79 -6.79
N GLN A 156 28.73 17.48 -7.11
CA GLN A 156 28.31 18.68 -6.39
C GLN A 156 27.88 18.41 -4.95
N TRP A 157 27.43 17.19 -4.61
CA TRP A 157 27.01 16.88 -3.24
C TRP A 157 28.19 16.74 -2.28
N PHE A 158 29.37 16.44 -2.82
CA PHE A 158 30.62 16.33 -2.09
C PHE A 158 31.47 17.60 -2.19
N SER A 159 31.00 18.66 -2.88
CA SER A 159 31.75 19.91 -3.08
C SER A 159 31.59 20.93 -1.93
N GLY A 160 30.73 20.65 -0.94
CA GLY A 160 30.38 21.58 0.13
C GLY A 160 29.40 22.68 -0.29
N ALA A 161 28.90 22.67 -1.53
CA ALA A 161 27.82 23.55 -1.97
C ALA A 161 26.46 23.09 -1.41
N ASN A 162 25.56 24.04 -1.17
CA ASN A 162 24.18 23.74 -0.76
C ASN A 162 23.44 22.99 -1.89
N VAL A 163 23.02 21.77 -1.62
CA VAL A 163 22.17 20.99 -2.53
C VAL A 163 20.71 21.35 -2.28
N GLN A 164 20.02 21.85 -3.32
CA GLN A 164 18.58 22.12 -3.23
C GLN A 164 17.80 20.81 -3.15
N ILE A 165 17.08 20.60 -2.04
CA ILE A 165 16.23 19.41 -1.83
C ILE A 165 14.83 19.62 -2.44
N GLU A 166 14.25 20.80 -2.23
CA GLU A 166 12.84 21.10 -2.54
C GLU A 166 12.59 21.56 -3.99
N GLY A 167 11.34 21.43 -4.43
CA GLY A 167 10.85 21.90 -5.73
C GLY A 167 11.12 20.91 -6.88
N ALA A 168 10.51 21.17 -8.05
CA ALA A 168 10.51 20.23 -9.18
C ALA A 168 11.90 19.92 -9.78
N ASN A 169 12.89 20.81 -9.56
CA ASN A 169 14.29 20.62 -9.95
C ASN A 169 15.21 20.25 -8.76
N GLY A 170 14.65 20.08 -7.56
CA GLY A 170 15.39 19.68 -6.37
C GLY A 170 15.81 18.20 -6.41
N SER A 171 16.80 17.84 -5.60
CA SER A 171 17.36 16.48 -5.56
C SER A 171 16.31 15.41 -5.25
N PHE A 172 15.32 15.71 -4.40
CA PHE A 172 14.21 14.79 -4.11
C PHE A 172 13.37 14.50 -5.36
N ALA A 173 12.97 15.53 -6.11
CA ALA A 173 12.19 15.40 -7.33
C ALA A 173 12.90 14.58 -8.42
N ILE A 174 14.23 14.66 -8.48
CA ILE A 174 15.06 13.87 -9.41
C ILE A 174 14.98 12.37 -9.07
N SER A 175 14.94 12.01 -7.78
CA SER A 175 14.79 10.62 -7.31
C SER A 175 13.38 10.07 -7.36
N CYS A 176 12.37 10.90 -7.61
CA CYS A 176 10.95 10.55 -7.54
C CYS A 176 10.38 9.78 -8.74
N ARG A 177 11.23 9.19 -9.59
CA ARG A 177 10.81 8.52 -10.83
C ARG A 177 10.62 7.02 -10.63
N ASN A 178 9.39 6.61 -10.38
CA ASN A 178 8.98 5.20 -10.41
C ASN A 178 7.62 5.00 -11.13
N SER A 179 7.26 3.74 -11.37
CA SER A 179 6.03 3.35 -12.09
C SER A 179 4.74 3.69 -11.34
N GLY A 180 4.76 3.67 -10.01
CA GLY A 180 3.64 4.06 -9.17
C GLY A 180 3.30 5.53 -9.32
N VAL A 181 4.29 6.41 -9.11
CA VAL A 181 4.12 7.88 -9.25
C VAL A 181 3.62 8.27 -10.65
N GLU A 182 4.19 7.68 -11.71
CA GLU A 182 3.74 7.89 -13.10
C GLU A 182 2.29 7.41 -13.30
N MET A 183 1.89 6.27 -12.71
CA MET A 183 0.51 5.81 -12.74
C MET A 183 -0.42 6.75 -11.98
N MET A 184 -0.07 7.16 -10.76
CA MET A 184 -0.88 8.07 -9.94
C MET A 184 -1.17 9.37 -10.69
N TYR A 185 -0.14 10.00 -11.28
CA TYR A 185 -0.28 11.18 -12.14
C TYR A 185 -1.24 10.93 -13.31
N ARG A 186 -1.04 9.84 -14.07
CA ARG A 186 -1.90 9.48 -15.21
C ARG A 186 -3.35 9.22 -14.82
N ARG A 187 -3.62 8.58 -13.68
CA ARG A 187 -4.98 8.36 -13.19
C ARG A 187 -5.62 9.67 -12.77
N LEU A 188 -4.93 10.51 -12.01
CA LEU A 188 -5.44 11.80 -11.53
C LEU A 188 -5.78 12.76 -12.67
N ILE A 189 -4.89 12.96 -13.64
CA ILE A 189 -5.13 13.93 -14.73
C ILE A 189 -6.30 13.51 -15.63
N ASN A 190 -6.43 12.20 -15.91
CA ASN A 190 -7.52 11.62 -16.71
C ASN A 190 -8.80 11.34 -15.90
N SER A 191 -8.80 11.52 -14.58
CA SER A 191 -9.98 11.26 -13.77
C SER A 191 -11.08 12.29 -14.03
N HIS A 192 -12.31 11.79 -14.13
CA HIS A 192 -13.54 12.54 -14.31
C HIS A 192 -14.03 13.22 -13.02
N LYS A 193 -13.61 12.72 -11.85
CA LYS A 193 -13.88 13.28 -10.51
C LYS A 193 -12.62 13.24 -9.64
N PRO A 194 -12.46 14.10 -8.63
CA PRO A 194 -11.31 14.05 -7.73
C PRO A 194 -11.18 12.69 -7.01
N ILE A 195 -9.96 12.22 -6.80
CA ILE A 195 -9.64 10.93 -6.19
C ILE A 195 -9.17 11.14 -4.74
N THR A 196 -9.66 10.33 -3.80
CA THR A 196 -9.10 10.26 -2.43
C THR A 196 -7.90 9.32 -2.40
N ILE A 197 -6.74 9.80 -1.93
CA ILE A 197 -5.54 8.97 -1.81
C ILE A 197 -5.47 8.40 -0.39
N LEU A 198 -5.47 7.07 -0.27
CA LEU A 198 -5.19 6.34 0.96
C LEU A 198 -3.68 6.13 1.06
N ALA A 199 -3.00 7.04 1.75
CA ALA A 199 -1.56 7.06 1.99
C ALA A 199 -1.26 6.37 3.32
N ILE A 200 -1.49 5.05 3.38
CA ILE A 200 -1.49 4.27 4.61
C ILE A 200 -0.17 3.53 4.88
N GLY A 201 0.77 3.57 3.91
CA GLY A 201 2.16 3.17 4.09
C GLY A 201 3.15 4.34 3.99
N PRO A 202 4.47 4.07 3.81
CA PRO A 202 5.49 5.11 3.67
C PRO A 202 5.20 6.12 2.56
N LEU A 203 5.35 7.40 2.90
CA LEU A 203 4.78 8.53 2.17
C LEU A 203 5.55 8.94 0.90
N THR A 204 6.52 8.12 0.49
CA THR A 204 7.48 8.36 -0.59
C THR A 204 6.79 8.68 -1.91
N ASP A 205 5.88 7.82 -2.35
CA ASP A 205 5.17 7.98 -3.63
C ASP A 205 4.27 9.22 -3.66
N VAL A 206 3.56 9.50 -2.56
CA VAL A 206 2.65 10.66 -2.46
C VAL A 206 3.42 11.98 -2.40
N ALA A 207 4.51 12.03 -1.62
CA ALA A 207 5.40 13.19 -1.58
C ALA A 207 6.05 13.44 -2.95
N CYS A 208 6.46 12.37 -3.64
CA CYS A 208 7.02 12.43 -4.97
C CYS A 208 6.04 12.97 -6.01
N LEU A 209 4.80 12.47 -6.01
CA LEU A 209 3.72 12.97 -6.85
C LEU A 209 3.49 14.48 -6.66
N LEU A 210 3.32 14.95 -5.41
CA LEU A 210 3.07 16.39 -5.17
C LEU A 210 4.29 17.28 -5.44
N THR A 211 5.51 16.75 -5.36
CA THR A 211 6.74 17.51 -5.65
C THR A 211 7.01 17.62 -7.16
N THR A 212 6.73 16.55 -7.91
CA THR A 212 6.96 16.49 -9.37
C THR A 212 5.81 17.02 -10.20
N SER A 213 4.57 16.95 -9.69
CA SER A 213 3.34 17.30 -10.41
C SER A 213 2.38 18.14 -9.54
N PRO A 214 2.80 19.31 -9.00
CA PRO A 214 1.99 20.13 -8.08
C PRO A 214 0.67 20.65 -8.69
N GLU A 215 0.55 20.64 -10.03
CA GLU A 215 -0.66 20.99 -10.77
C GLU A 215 -1.83 20.01 -10.59
N ILE A 216 -1.58 18.74 -10.21
CA ILE A 216 -2.69 17.77 -10.02
C ILE A 216 -3.48 17.94 -8.72
N LYS A 217 -3.16 18.94 -7.88
CA LYS A 217 -3.79 19.16 -6.57
C LYS A 217 -5.33 19.20 -6.63
N ASP A 218 -5.90 19.83 -7.65
CA ASP A 218 -7.35 19.99 -7.81
C ASP A 218 -8.05 18.71 -8.34
N LYS A 219 -7.25 17.66 -8.63
CA LYS A 219 -7.70 16.29 -8.93
C LYS A 219 -7.68 15.38 -7.70
N ILE A 220 -7.18 15.84 -6.55
CA ILE A 220 -7.17 15.08 -5.30
C ILE A 220 -8.32 15.58 -4.42
N ALA A 221 -9.21 14.69 -4.00
CA ALA A 221 -10.31 15.01 -3.09
C ALA A 221 -9.80 15.28 -1.66
N GLU A 222 -9.00 14.35 -1.15
CA GLU A 222 -8.27 14.42 0.12
C GLU A 222 -7.16 13.36 0.13
N ILE A 223 -6.22 13.49 1.06
CA ILE A 223 -5.21 12.47 1.36
C ILE A 223 -5.47 11.98 2.79
N ILE A 224 -5.76 10.70 2.94
CA ILE A 224 -5.95 10.05 4.25
C ILE A 224 -4.62 9.37 4.60
N ILE A 225 -3.98 9.80 5.69
CA ILE A 225 -2.70 9.28 6.14
C ILE A 225 -2.90 8.38 7.35
N LEU A 226 -2.40 7.14 7.30
CA LEU A 226 -2.32 6.31 8.50
C LEU A 226 -1.12 6.76 9.33
N ALA A 227 -1.39 7.30 10.51
CA ALA A 227 -0.38 7.71 11.49
C ALA A 227 -0.85 7.38 12.92
N SER A 228 0.10 7.01 13.79
CA SER A 228 -0.07 6.51 15.17
C SER A 228 -0.50 5.04 15.30
N ARG A 229 0.47 4.16 15.57
CA ARG A 229 0.26 2.88 16.32
C ARG A 229 0.67 2.96 17.82
N LEU A 230 1.21 4.10 18.24
CA LEU A 230 2.17 4.26 19.35
C LEU A 230 1.84 3.64 20.73
N GLU A 231 2.92 3.41 21.49
CA GLU A 231 2.98 3.79 22.91
C GLU A 231 4.06 4.88 23.11
N GLY A 232 3.89 5.81 24.04
CA GLY A 232 4.76 7.00 24.24
C GLY A 232 4.41 8.25 23.40
N LYS A 233 3.68 8.05 22.29
CA LYS A 233 2.80 8.96 21.51
C LYS A 233 3.22 10.41 21.18
N SER A 234 3.25 10.74 19.87
CA SER A 234 2.82 12.06 19.33
C SER A 234 2.47 11.98 17.84
N VAL A 235 1.32 12.53 17.45
CA VAL A 235 0.92 12.79 16.06
C VAL A 235 0.16 14.11 16.00
N SER A 236 0.49 14.93 15.01
CA SER A 236 -0.35 15.99 14.48
C SER A 236 0.01 16.12 13.00
N VAL A 237 -0.96 15.85 12.14
CA VAL A 237 -0.83 15.93 10.69
C VAL A 237 -1.46 17.25 10.24
N ASN A 238 -0.76 17.98 9.37
CA ASN A 238 -0.99 19.42 9.09
C ASN A 238 -0.93 20.41 10.29
N GLY A 239 -0.53 19.99 11.50
CA GLY A 239 -0.32 20.87 12.67
C GLY A 239 1.08 21.46 12.93
N LYS A 240 2.19 20.72 13.16
CA LYS A 240 2.46 19.28 13.02
C LYS A 240 3.52 18.79 14.05
N ILE A 241 3.42 17.54 14.54
CA ILE A 241 4.50 16.76 15.20
C ILE A 241 4.24 15.27 14.93
N VAL A 242 5.13 14.54 14.28
CA VAL A 242 4.90 13.14 13.87
C VAL A 242 5.92 12.18 14.48
N ASN A 243 5.43 11.19 15.23
CA ASN A 243 6.21 10.04 15.71
C ASN A 243 5.48 8.77 15.29
N ASP A 244 5.78 8.29 14.08
CA ASP A 244 5.01 7.24 13.43
C ASP A 244 5.91 6.36 12.54
N PHE A 245 5.50 5.13 12.23
CA PHE A 245 6.28 4.21 11.41
C PHE A 245 6.47 4.73 9.97
N ASN A 246 5.38 5.08 9.28
CA ASN A 246 5.41 5.50 7.88
C ASN A 246 6.21 6.79 7.69
N PHE A 247 6.10 7.72 8.65
CA PHE A 247 6.90 8.93 8.68
C PHE A 247 8.38 8.70 9.01
N ARG A 248 8.72 7.68 9.81
CA ARG A 248 10.12 7.29 10.06
C ARG A 248 10.74 6.53 8.89
N MET A 249 9.93 5.85 8.08
CA MET A 249 10.42 5.15 6.90
C MET A 249 10.98 6.12 5.86
N ASP A 250 10.29 7.22 5.49
CA ASP A 250 10.92 8.33 4.75
C ASP A 250 10.61 9.69 5.38
N PRO A 251 11.50 10.18 6.29
CA PRO A 251 11.32 11.46 6.96
C PRO A 251 11.38 12.67 6.02
N ILE A 252 12.07 12.55 4.87
CA ILE A 252 12.20 13.63 3.89
C ILE A 252 10.92 13.71 3.05
N ALA A 253 10.42 12.59 2.56
CA ALA A 253 9.10 12.52 1.91
C ALA A 253 8.00 13.01 2.85
N GLY A 254 8.02 12.57 4.11
CA GLY A 254 7.13 13.07 5.16
C GLY A 254 7.21 14.60 5.28
N ALA A 255 8.40 15.16 5.49
CA ALA A 255 8.59 16.61 5.62
C ALA A 255 8.14 17.39 4.37
N LEU A 256 8.42 16.89 3.16
CA LEU A 256 8.07 17.55 1.89
C LEU A 256 6.57 17.49 1.60
N LEU A 257 5.95 16.31 1.73
CA LEU A 257 4.49 16.16 1.66
C LEU A 257 3.83 17.17 2.59
N LEU A 258 4.28 17.20 3.83
CA LEU A 258 3.75 18.08 4.87
C LEU A 258 4.07 19.57 4.62
N GLY A 259 5.22 19.93 4.03
CA GLY A 259 5.62 21.31 3.81
C GLY A 259 5.02 21.95 2.55
N SER A 260 4.75 21.14 1.52
CA SER A 260 4.43 21.58 0.16
C SER A 260 3.21 22.50 0.06
N GLU A 261 3.24 23.45 -0.88
CA GLU A 261 2.10 24.35 -1.12
C GLU A 261 0.87 23.61 -1.66
N ALA A 262 1.09 22.54 -2.44
CA ALA A 262 0.02 21.67 -2.93
C ALA A 262 -0.74 21.01 -1.76
N ALA A 263 -0.02 20.40 -0.81
CA ALA A 263 -0.61 19.78 0.38
C ALA A 263 -1.31 20.75 1.33
N ARG A 264 -1.00 22.05 1.29
CA ARG A 264 -1.74 23.07 2.05
C ARG A 264 -3.13 23.38 1.47
N LYS A 265 -3.36 23.00 0.20
CA LYS A 265 -4.63 23.21 -0.53
C LYS A 265 -5.46 21.94 -0.64
N ILE A 266 -4.86 20.78 -0.39
CA ILE A 266 -5.53 19.47 -0.35
C ILE A 266 -5.92 19.17 1.11
N PRO A 267 -7.15 18.71 1.40
CA PRO A 267 -7.48 18.21 2.74
C PRO A 267 -6.62 17.00 3.09
N ILE A 268 -5.98 17.02 4.26
CA ILE A 268 -5.23 15.88 4.79
C ILE A 268 -5.88 15.47 6.12
N ARG A 269 -6.15 14.17 6.28
CA ARG A 269 -6.70 13.56 7.50
C ARG A 269 -5.73 12.54 8.08
#